data_AF-A0A931V621-F1
#
_entry.id   AF-A0A931V621-F1
#
_cell.length_a   1.000
_cell.length_b   1.000
_cell.length_c   1.000
_cell.angle_alpha   90.00
_cell.angle_beta   90.00
_cell.angle_gamma   90.00
#
_symmetry.space_group_name_H-M   'P 1'
#
loop_
_entity.id
_entity.type
_entity.pdbx_description
1 polymer ?
#
loop_
_entity_poly.entity_id
_entity_poly.type
_entity_poly.pdbx_seq_one_letter_code
_entity_poly.pdbx_strand_id
1 'polypeptide(L)'
;MTDLDEVLRHVERVRDYVASEPGLAEFLPSMNKVVDNAARLLRGDFTPASIPLCRTAKIPSREIARNLLASIGGAPSVTDDEPRELRLAAARIYTNLFDAVVWAVMAQYPDLFPPSPPESEP
;
A
#
# COMPACT_ATOMS: atom_id res chain seq x y z
N MET A 1 18.19 -1.54 -12.81
CA MET A 1 17.21 -1.79 -11.74
C MET A 1 16.05 -0.87 -12.06
N THR A 2 14.89 -1.41 -12.39
CA THR A 2 13.76 -0.61 -12.88
C THR A 2 13.03 0.02 -11.69
N ASP A 3 12.34 1.15 -11.90
CA ASP A 3 11.49 1.76 -10.86
C ASP A 3 10.46 0.74 -10.31
N LEU A 4 10.07 -0.25 -11.12
CA LEU A 4 9.14 -1.32 -10.71
C LEU A 4 9.77 -2.36 -9.77
N ASP A 5 11.07 -2.63 -9.87
CA ASP A 5 11.80 -3.49 -8.91
C ASP A 5 11.89 -2.82 -7.53
N GLU A 6 11.97 -1.48 -7.50
CA GLU A 6 11.89 -0.69 -6.26
C GLU A 6 10.49 -0.74 -5.66
N VAL A 7 9.45 -0.62 -6.49
CA VAL A 7 8.06 -0.76 -6.07
C VAL A 7 7.80 -2.14 -5.45
N LEU A 8 8.26 -3.23 -6.08
CA LEU A 8 8.10 -4.57 -5.51
C LEU A 8 8.78 -4.70 -4.15
N ARG A 9 10.05 -4.31 -4.05
CA ARG A 9 10.79 -4.35 -2.78
C ARG A 9 10.09 -3.52 -1.71
N HIS A 10 9.49 -2.40 -2.08
CA HIS A 10 8.73 -1.58 -1.15
C HIS A 10 7.51 -2.32 -0.60
N VAL A 11 6.70 -2.91 -1.47
CA VAL A 11 5.52 -3.68 -1.06
C VAL A 11 5.89 -4.90 -0.22
N GLU A 12 6.97 -5.59 -0.56
CA GLU A 12 7.50 -6.72 0.22
C GLU A 12 7.89 -6.27 1.63
N ARG A 13 8.60 -5.13 1.77
CA ARG A 13 8.92 -4.56 3.09
C ARG A 13 7.68 -4.25 3.92
N VAL A 14 6.64 -3.68 3.31
CA VAL A 14 5.38 -3.41 4.03
C VAL A 14 4.71 -4.72 4.45
N ARG A 15 4.70 -5.74 3.59
CA ARG A 15 4.17 -7.07 3.91
C ARG A 15 4.94 -7.72 5.06
N ASP A 16 6.27 -7.58 5.07
CA ASP A 16 7.12 -8.15 6.11
C ASP A 16 6.93 -7.45 7.46
N TYR A 17 6.74 -6.13 7.47
CA TYR A 17 6.33 -5.40 8.67
C TYR A 17 4.96 -5.89 9.19
N VAL A 18 3.98 -6.09 8.31
CA VAL A 18 2.68 -6.66 8.69
C VAL A 18 2.85 -8.09 9.24
N ALA A 19 3.78 -8.88 8.71
CA ALA A 19 4.05 -10.23 9.18
C ALA A 19 4.81 -10.28 10.52
N SER A 20 5.64 -9.28 10.80
CA SER A 20 6.36 -9.19 12.08
C SER A 20 5.48 -8.76 13.24
N GLU A 21 4.31 -8.17 12.97
CA GLU A 21 3.37 -7.66 13.97
C GLU A 21 2.19 -8.62 14.16
N PRO A 22 2.11 -9.40 15.26
CA PRO A 22 1.03 -10.36 15.47
C PRO A 22 -0.36 -9.72 15.44
N GLY A 23 -0.47 -8.46 15.89
CA GLY A 23 -1.72 -7.71 15.86
C GLY A 23 -2.16 -7.25 14.47
N LEU A 24 -1.35 -7.46 13.42
CA LEU A 24 -1.69 -7.17 12.03
C LEU A 24 -1.96 -8.43 11.20
N ALA A 25 -2.06 -9.61 11.81
CA ALA A 25 -2.22 -10.88 11.09
C ALA A 25 -3.43 -10.90 10.14
N GLU A 26 -4.52 -10.19 10.46
CA GLU A 26 -5.71 -10.08 9.61
C GLU A 26 -5.44 -9.37 8.26
N PHE A 27 -4.37 -8.58 8.17
CA PHE A 27 -3.97 -7.90 6.93
C PHE A 27 -3.12 -8.77 6.00
N LEU A 28 -2.55 -9.87 6.51
CA LEU A 28 -1.63 -10.73 5.74
C LEU A 28 -2.23 -11.28 4.45
N PRO A 29 -3.49 -11.77 4.41
CA PRO A 29 -4.08 -12.27 3.17
C PRO A 29 -4.11 -11.20 2.07
N SER A 30 -4.44 -9.95 2.43
CA SER A 30 -4.46 -8.84 1.48
C SER A 30 -3.05 -8.45 1.06
N MET A 31 -2.12 -8.34 2.02
CA MET A 31 -0.72 -8.01 1.72
C MET A 31 -0.04 -9.03 0.81
N ASN A 32 -0.26 -10.33 1.04
CA ASN A 32 0.26 -11.39 0.17
C ASN A 32 -0.28 -11.22 -1.26
N LYS A 33 -1.56 -10.85 -1.41
CA LYS A 33 -2.15 -10.62 -2.74
C LYS A 33 -1.62 -9.36 -3.42
N VAL A 34 -1.27 -8.32 -2.66
CA VAL A 34 -0.60 -7.12 -3.22
C VAL A 34 0.78 -7.52 -3.77
N VAL A 35 1.57 -8.30 -3.01
CA VAL A 35 2.87 -8.84 -3.46
C VAL A 35 2.72 -9.71 -4.70
N ASP A 36 1.77 -10.66 -4.70
CA ASP A 36 1.50 -11.53 -5.85
C ASP A 36 1.15 -10.73 -7.10
N ASN A 37 0.32 -9.70 -6.96
CA ASN A 37 -0.05 -8.82 -8.07
C ASN A 37 1.14 -8.00 -8.56
N ALA A 38 1.98 -7.47 -7.67
CA ALA A 38 3.19 -6.75 -8.05
C ALA A 38 4.15 -7.65 -8.83
N ALA A 39 4.35 -8.90 -8.38
CA ALA A 39 5.16 -9.88 -9.06
C ALA A 39 4.60 -10.29 -10.43
N ARG A 40 3.27 -10.35 -10.60
CA ARG A 40 2.61 -10.61 -11.89
C ARG A 40 2.82 -9.45 -12.87
N LEU A 41 2.68 -8.21 -12.40
CA LEU A 41 2.90 -7.02 -13.21
C LEU A 41 4.35 -6.93 -13.72
N LEU A 42 5.33 -7.30 -12.90
CA LEU A 42 6.74 -7.41 -13.31
C LEU A 42 6.98 -8.43 -14.42
N ARG A 43 6.13 -9.47 -14.50
CA ARG A 43 6.16 -10.47 -15.58
C ARG A 43 5.33 -10.08 -16.80
N GLY A 44 4.79 -8.86 -16.84
CA GLY A 44 3.95 -8.36 -17.93
C GLY A 44 2.49 -8.85 -17.88
N ASP A 45 2.04 -9.43 -16.75
CA ASP A 45 0.65 -9.81 -16.56
C ASP A 45 -0.14 -8.66 -15.91
N PHE A 46 -0.86 -7.92 -16.75
CA PHE A 46 -1.67 -6.77 -16.37
C PHE A 46 -3.12 -7.12 -16.03
N THR A 47 -3.43 -8.39 -15.80
CA THR A 47 -4.79 -8.81 -15.45
C THR A 47 -5.23 -8.17 -14.13
N PRO A 48 -6.39 -7.48 -14.09
CA PRO A 48 -6.91 -6.91 -12.86
C PRO A 48 -7.16 -8.00 -11.81
N ALA A 49 -6.59 -7.84 -10.63
CA ALA A 49 -6.84 -8.71 -9.49
C ALA A 49 -7.45 -7.91 -8.34
N SER A 50 -8.52 -8.45 -7.76
CA SER A 50 -9.20 -7.86 -6.60
C SER A 50 -8.39 -8.12 -5.33
N ILE A 51 -8.14 -7.07 -4.55
CA ILE A 51 -7.56 -7.17 -3.20
C ILE A 51 -8.70 -7.28 -2.18
N PRO A 52 -8.69 -8.28 -1.27
CA PRO A 52 -9.63 -8.31 -0.16
C PRO A 52 -9.48 -7.05 0.69
N LEU A 53 -10.59 -6.38 0.98
CA LEU A 53 -10.55 -5.22 1.87
C LEU A 53 -10.53 -5.69 3.32
N CYS A 54 -9.56 -5.21 4.09
CA CYS A 54 -9.43 -5.50 5.52
C CYS A 54 -10.33 -4.60 6.38
N ARG A 55 -11.61 -4.46 6.02
CA ARG A 55 -12.52 -3.47 6.65
C ARG A 55 -12.74 -3.70 8.14
N THR A 56 -12.65 -4.95 8.58
CA THR A 56 -12.86 -5.35 9.98
C THR A 56 -11.57 -5.53 10.76
N ALA A 57 -10.42 -5.49 10.07
CA ALA A 57 -9.13 -5.78 10.69
C ALA A 57 -8.80 -4.72 11.75
N LYS A 58 -8.42 -5.20 12.94
CA LYS A 58 -8.07 -4.34 14.06
C LYS A 58 -6.60 -3.97 14.00
N ILE A 59 -6.32 -2.69 14.26
CA ILE A 59 -4.96 -2.23 14.47
C ILE A 59 -4.79 -2.05 15.98
N PRO A 60 -3.86 -2.79 16.62
CA PRO A 60 -3.82 -2.95 18.08
C PRO A 60 -3.41 -1.67 18.83
N SER A 61 -2.67 -0.77 18.17
CA SER A 61 -2.22 0.47 18.78
C SER A 61 -2.05 1.58 17.76
N ARG A 62 -2.14 2.82 18.24
CA ARG A 62 -1.85 4.03 17.46
C ARG A 62 -0.41 4.05 16.94
N GLU A 63 0.54 3.53 17.71
CA GLU A 63 1.94 3.45 17.30
C GLU A 63 2.11 2.50 16.11
N ILE A 64 1.48 1.32 16.15
CA ILE A 64 1.50 0.37 15.03
C ILE A 64 0.82 0.97 13.80
N ALA A 65 -0.28 1.70 13.97
CA ALA A 65 -0.92 2.43 12.89
C ALA A 65 0.00 3.48 12.23
N ARG A 66 0.74 4.24 13.06
CA ARG A 66 1.72 5.24 12.57
C ARG A 66 2.87 4.58 11.83
N ASN A 67 3.45 3.53 12.39
CA ASN A 67 4.55 2.79 11.76
C ASN A 67 4.12 2.13 10.44
N LEU A 68 2.87 1.65 10.39
CA LEU A 68 2.27 1.11 9.17
C LEU A 68 2.09 2.18 8.09
N LEU A 69 1.56 3.37 8.45
CA LEU A 69 1.48 4.51 7.53
C LEU A 69 2.85 4.98 7.03
N ALA A 70 3.84 5.07 7.93
CA ALA A 70 5.21 5.43 7.58
C ALA A 70 5.82 4.43 6.59
N SER A 71 5.54 3.13 6.79
CA SER A 71 5.99 2.08 5.88
C SER A 71 5.35 2.22 4.48
N ILE A 72 4.09 2.62 4.39
CA ILE A 72 3.42 2.87 3.11
C ILE A 72 3.93 4.15 2.44
N GLY A 73 4.09 5.23 3.20
CA GLY A 73 4.50 6.55 2.71
C GLY A 73 5.91 6.62 2.12
N GLY A 74 6.77 5.62 2.38
CA GLY A 74 8.09 5.49 1.76
C GLY A 74 8.09 4.98 0.32
N ALA A 75 6.96 5.08 -0.38
CA ALA A 75 6.78 4.62 -1.75
C ALA A 75 7.82 5.25 -2.70
N PRO A 76 8.64 4.46 -3.43
CA PRO A 76 9.52 5.01 -4.45
C PRO A 76 8.74 5.77 -5.52
N SER A 77 9.31 6.89 -5.96
CA SER A 77 8.77 7.69 -7.05
C SER A 77 9.01 6.96 -8.36
N VAL A 78 7.97 6.90 -9.20
CA VAL A 78 8.10 6.37 -10.56
C VAL A 78 8.23 7.56 -11.47
N THR A 79 9.36 7.66 -12.16
CA THR A 79 9.69 8.83 -12.97
C THR A 79 8.84 8.90 -14.24
N ASP A 80 8.66 10.09 -14.80
CA ASP A 80 7.90 10.28 -16.05
C ASP A 80 8.60 9.71 -17.29
N ASP A 81 9.90 9.42 -17.17
CA ASP A 81 10.72 8.78 -18.19
C ASP A 81 10.38 7.30 -18.38
N GLU A 82 9.66 6.69 -17.43
CA GLU A 82 9.23 5.30 -17.50
C GLU A 82 8.03 5.11 -18.47
N PRO A 83 7.95 3.96 -19.16
CA PRO A 83 6.83 3.63 -20.02
C PRO A 83 5.49 3.81 -19.29
N ARG A 84 4.48 4.31 -20.00
CA ARG A 84 3.12 4.53 -19.45
C ARG A 84 2.57 3.29 -18.74
N GLU A 85 2.82 2.11 -19.30
CA GLU A 85 2.40 0.83 -18.74
C GLU A 85 3.04 0.55 -17.37
N LEU A 86 4.30 0.92 -17.19
CA LEU A 86 5.02 0.77 -15.93
C LEU A 86 4.50 1.75 -14.87
N ARG A 87 4.26 3.01 -15.26
CA ARG A 87 3.63 4.00 -14.38
C ARG A 87 2.24 3.57 -13.93
N LEU A 88 1.43 3.03 -14.84
CA LEU A 88 0.11 2.50 -14.51
C LEU A 88 0.19 1.25 -13.62
N ALA A 89 1.15 0.36 -13.84
CA ALA A 89 1.38 -0.81 -12.99
C ALA A 89 1.73 -0.40 -11.57
N ALA A 90 2.70 0.51 -11.40
CA ALA A 90 3.11 1.00 -10.10
C ALA A 90 1.96 1.73 -9.37
N ALA A 91 1.24 2.61 -10.08
CA ALA A 91 0.04 3.25 -9.53
C ALA A 91 -0.99 2.22 -9.04
N ARG A 92 -1.22 1.16 -9.83
CA ARG A 92 -2.15 0.07 -9.46
C ARG A 92 -1.69 -0.69 -8.22
N ILE A 93 -0.39 -0.97 -8.10
CA ILE A 93 0.20 -1.62 -6.93
C ILE A 93 0.01 -0.76 -5.68
N TYR A 94 0.25 0.55 -5.77
CA TYR A 94 0.05 1.45 -4.64
C TYR A 94 -1.41 1.62 -4.26
N THR A 95 -2.34 1.69 -5.22
CA THR A 95 -3.77 1.68 -4.92
C THR A 95 -4.16 0.42 -4.15
N ASN A 96 -3.70 -0.74 -4.62
CA ASN A 96 -3.94 -2.03 -3.95
C ASN A 96 -3.39 -2.04 -2.51
N LEU A 97 -2.19 -1.49 -2.30
CA LEU A 97 -1.57 -1.36 -0.98
C LEU A 97 -2.37 -0.42 -0.05
N PHE A 98 -2.79 0.73 -0.58
CA PHE A 98 -3.63 1.69 0.13
C PHE A 98 -4.96 1.04 0.54
N ASP A 99 -5.64 0.36 -0.38
CA ASP A 99 -6.93 -0.29 -0.12
C ASP A 99 -6.84 -1.38 0.96
N ALA A 100 -5.72 -2.10 1.01
CA ALA A 100 -5.50 -3.14 2.03
C ALA A 100 -5.37 -2.57 3.44
N VAL A 101 -4.87 -1.34 3.61
CA VAL A 101 -4.39 -0.85 4.90
C VAL A 101 -5.03 0.46 5.34
N VAL A 102 -5.09 1.46 4.47
CA VAL A 102 -5.47 2.84 4.82
C VAL A 102 -6.90 2.93 5.29
N TRP A 103 -7.81 2.12 4.74
CA TRP A 103 -9.19 2.05 5.22
C TRP A 103 -9.29 1.70 6.72
N ALA A 104 -8.49 0.73 7.18
CA ALA A 104 -8.50 0.32 8.57
C ALA A 104 -7.88 1.39 9.49
N VAL A 105 -6.84 2.09 9.02
CA VAL A 105 -6.23 3.20 9.75
C VAL A 105 -7.18 4.39 9.84
N MET A 106 -7.83 4.79 8.74
CA MET A 106 -8.84 5.86 8.73
C MET A 106 -9.99 5.56 9.68
N ALA A 107 -10.46 4.31 9.73
CA ALA A 107 -11.58 3.94 10.59
C ALA A 107 -11.23 3.95 12.09
N GLN A 108 -9.97 3.68 12.47
CA GLN A 108 -9.57 3.49 13.87
C GLN A 108 -8.72 4.65 14.43
N TYR A 109 -7.98 5.35 13.57
CA TYR A 109 -7.06 6.43 13.91
C TYR A 109 -7.10 7.56 12.86
N PRO A 110 -8.28 8.18 12.62
CA PRO A 110 -8.46 9.18 11.55
C PRO A 110 -7.58 10.41 11.71
N ASP A 111 -7.18 10.72 12.94
CA ASP A 111 -6.34 11.87 13.28
C ASP A 111 -4.85 11.67 12.96
N LEU A 112 -4.46 10.49 12.47
CA LEU A 112 -3.13 10.27 11.88
C LEU A 112 -3.01 10.82 10.45
N PHE A 113 -4.13 11.22 9.83
CA PHE A 113 -4.12 11.89 8.53
C PHE A 113 -4.12 13.41 8.75
N PRO A 114 -3.30 14.17 8.01
CA PRO A 114 -3.34 15.63 8.12
C PRO A 114 -4.75 16.12 7.78
N PRO A 115 -5.25 17.17 8.47
CA PRO A 115 -6.48 17.81 8.05
C PRO A 115 -6.32 18.26 6.60
N SER A 116 -7.37 18.10 5.80
CA SER A 116 -7.39 18.67 4.44
C SER A 116 -6.92 20.12 4.51
N PRO A 117 -6.01 20.56 3.62
CA PRO A 117 -5.69 21.98 3.55
C PRO A 117 -7.02 22.74 3.42
N PRO A 118 -7.17 23.91 4.07
CA PRO A 118 -8.37 24.70 3.91
C PRO A 118 -8.62 24.87 2.41
N GLU A 119 -9.83 24.54 1.97
CA GLU A 119 -10.25 24.81 0.60
C GLU A 119 -9.91 26.27 0.33
N SER A 120 -8.98 26.50 -0.59
CA SER A 120 -8.73 27.86 -1.05
C SER A 120 -10.01 28.25 -1.78
N GLU A 121 -10.85 29.06 -1.14
CA GLU A 121 -12.03 29.65 -1.78
C GLU A 121 -11.60 30.33 -3.09
N PRO A 122 -12.37 30.15 -4.18
CA PRO A 122 -12.05 30.68 -5.50
C PRO A 122 -12.05 32.22 -5.56
#